data_AF-A0A9E3LHF5-F1
#
_entry.id   AF-A0A9E3LHF5-F1
#
_cell.length_a   1.000
_cell.length_b   1.000
_cell.length_c   1.000
_cell.angle_alpha   90.00
_cell.angle_beta   90.00
_cell.angle_gamma   90.00
#
_symmetry.space_group_name_H-M   'P 1'
#
loop_
_entity.id
_entity.type
_entity.pdbx_description
1 polymer ?
#
loop_
_entity_poly.entity_id
_entity_poly.type
_entity_poly.pdbx_seq_one_letter_code
_entity_poly.pdbx_strand_id
1 'polypeptide(L)' 'MTSEHTTADDIVYDLISIQYHALKGAEVYDRYIEDAHEHSDVVEFIRRVKEEDDRRAQEAHELLRDLTKKGEGIG' A
#
# COMPACT_ATOMS: atom_id res chain seq x y z
N MET A 1 1.49 16.63 28.02
CA MET A 1 0.51 15.60 27.63
C MET A 1 1.13 14.82 26.50
N THR A 2 1.79 13.73 26.82
CA THR A 2 2.36 12.80 25.83
C THR A 2 1.27 11.77 25.56
N SER A 3 0.65 11.79 24.38
CA SER A 3 -0.16 10.63 23.99
C SER A 3 0.78 9.45 23.89
N GLU A 4 0.55 8.44 24.71
CA GLU A 4 1.25 7.17 24.62
C GLU A 4 0.87 6.55 23.28
N HIS A 5 1.73 6.68 22.27
CA HIS A 5 1.63 5.88 21.06
C HIS A 5 1.94 4.45 21.46
N THR A 6 0.96 3.56 21.32
CA THR A 6 1.19 2.14 21.54
C THR A 6 1.88 1.56 20.31
N THR A 7 2.69 0.51 20.46
CA THR A 7 3.28 -0.20 19.31
C THR A 7 2.21 -0.70 18.33
N ALA A 8 0.97 -0.92 18.79
CA ALA A 8 -0.15 -1.27 17.91
C ALA A 8 -0.62 -0.08 17.05
N ASP A 9 -0.62 1.14 17.58
CA ASP A 9 -0.93 2.36 16.82
C ASP A 9 0.11 2.59 15.72
N ASP A 10 1.39 2.35 16.04
CA ASP A 10 2.48 2.45 15.07
C ASP A 10 2.31 1.45 13.92
N ILE A 11 1.99 0.18 14.22
CA ILE A 11 1.79 -0.85 13.17
C ILE A 11 0.57 -0.53 12.29
N VAL A 12 -0.54 -0.06 12.88
CA VAL A 12 -1.74 0.29 12.10
C VAL A 12 -1.45 1.51 11.21
N TYR A 13 -0.77 2.53 11.75
CA TYR A 13 -0.36 3.70 10.98
C TYR A 13 0.57 3.32 9.83
N ASP A 14 1.55 2.44 10.08
CA ASP A 14 2.50 1.96 9.07
C ASP A 14 1.78 1.23 7.93
N LEU A 15 0.84 0.32 8.25
CA LEU A 15 0.07 -0.42 7.24
C LEU A 15 -0.86 0.48 6.43
N ILE A 16 -1.52 1.46 7.05
CA ILE A 16 -2.32 2.46 6.34
C ILE A 16 -1.44 3.28 5.40
N SER A 17 -0.26 3.69 5.86
CA SER A 17 0.69 4.48 5.08
C SER A 17 1.17 3.70 3.85
N ILE A 18 1.54 2.42 4.02
CA ILE A 18 1.93 1.53 2.92
C ILE A 18 0.77 1.39 1.91
N GLN A 19 -0.43 1.07 2.39
CA GLN A 19 -1.61 0.93 1.52
C GLN A 19 -1.88 2.20 0.73
N TYR A 20 -1.87 3.36 1.39
CA TYR A 20 -2.10 4.65 0.75
C TYR A 20 -1.09 4.96 -0.35
N HIS A 21 0.21 4.77 -0.07
CA HIS A 21 1.26 5.07 -1.05
C HIS A 21 1.23 4.13 -2.26
N ALA A 22 0.94 2.85 -2.06
CA ALA A 22 0.78 1.89 -3.14
C ALA A 22 -0.42 2.25 -4.06
N LEU A 23 -1.58 2.56 -3.47
CA LEU A 23 -2.75 3.02 -4.22
C LEU A 23 -2.48 4.34 -4.95
N LYS A 24 -1.74 5.25 -4.31
CA LYS A 24 -1.40 6.54 -4.92
C LYS A 24 -0.46 6.39 -6.12
N GLY A 25 0.48 5.43 -6.06
CA GLY A 25 1.33 5.05 -7.18
C GLY A 25 0.51 4.51 -8.35
N ALA A 26 -0.47 3.64 -8.07
CA ALA A 26 -1.35 3.05 -9.08
C ALA A 26 -2.09 4.07 -9.95
N GLU A 27 -2.44 5.24 -9.39
CA GLU A 27 -3.10 6.33 -10.12
C GLU A 27 -2.25 6.97 -11.23
N VAL A 28 -0.92 6.85 -11.17
CA VAL A 28 -0.01 7.52 -12.11
C VAL A 28 0.67 6.57 -13.10
N TYR A 29 0.67 5.26 -12.83
CA TYR A 29 1.38 4.30 -13.67
C TYR A 29 0.86 4.20 -15.10
N ASP A 30 -0.44 4.39 -15.33
CA ASP A 30 -0.99 4.38 -16.71
C ASP A 30 -0.42 5.52 -17.55
N ARG A 31 -0.27 6.71 -16.95
CA ARG A 31 0.40 7.84 -17.59
C ARG A 31 1.87 7.54 -17.86
N TYR A 32 2.57 6.92 -16.91
CA TYR A 32 3.98 6.57 -17.12
C TYR A 32 4.18 5.51 -18.21
N ILE A 33 3.22 4.59 -18.37
CA ILE A 33 3.20 3.63 -19.47
C ILE A 33 3.01 4.35 -20.81
N GLU A 34 2.11 5.33 -20.88
CA GLU A 34 1.91 6.17 -22.07
C GLU A 34 3.18 6.97 -22.40
N ASP A 35 3.80 7.61 -21.41
CA ASP A 35 5.05 8.37 -21.57
C ASP A 35 6.20 7.47 -22.07
N ALA A 36 6.23 6.20 -21.66
CA ALA A 36 7.25 5.22 -22.02
C ALA A 36 6.94 4.40 -23.28
N HIS A 37 5.91 4.74 -24.08
CA HIS A 37 5.39 3.88 -25.16
C HIS A 37 6.43 3.40 -26.21
N GLU A 38 7.51 4.16 -26.44
CA GLU A 38 8.60 3.77 -27.36
C GLU A 38 9.67 2.87 -26.70
N HIS A 39 9.62 2.71 -25.38
CA HIS A 39 10.60 1.98 -24.56
C HIS A 39 9.96 0.74 -23.91
N SER A 40 9.89 -0.35 -24.68
CA SER A 40 9.20 -1.58 -24.26
C SER A 40 9.68 -2.16 -22.92
N ASP A 41 10.98 -2.08 -22.63
CA ASP A 41 11.56 -2.55 -21.37
C ASP A 41 11.15 -1.71 -20.17
N VAL A 42 11.05 -0.38 -20.36
CA VAL A 42 10.56 0.56 -19.35
C VAL A 42 9.06 0.35 -19.09
N VAL A 43 8.26 0.13 -20.14
CA VAL A 43 6.83 -0.19 -20.00
C VAL A 43 6.63 -1.47 -19.18
N GLU A 44 7.38 -2.53 -19.48
CA GLU A 44 7.30 -3.80 -18.73
C GLU A 44 7.76 -3.64 -17.27
N PHE A 45 8.73 -2.77 -17.01
CA PHE A 45 9.12 -2.42 -15.64
C PHE A 45 7.97 -1.71 -14.91
N ILE A 46 7.37 -0.68 -15.51
CA ILE A 46 6.29 0.09 -14.88
C ILE A 46 5.05 -0.78 -14.63
N ARG A 47 4.69 -1.66 -15.57
CA ARG A 47 3.60 -2.64 -15.38
C ARG A 47 3.84 -3.54 -14.18
N ARG A 48 5.06 -4.05 -14.03
CA ARG A 48 5.43 -4.88 -12.88
C ARG A 48 5.35 -4.10 -11.56
N VAL A 49 5.81 -2.85 -11.55
CA VAL A 49 5.69 -1.98 -10.38
C VAL A 49 4.23 -1.77 -10.00
N LYS A 50 3.35 -1.50 -10.99
CA LYS A 50 1.89 -1.39 -10.77
C LYS A 50 1.31 -2.65 -10.14
N GLU A 51 1.60 -3.82 -10.69
CA GLU A 51 1.12 -5.10 -10.15
C GLU A 51 1.63 -5.36 -8.73
N GLU A 52 2.88 -5.00 -8.44
CA GLU A 52 3.44 -5.15 -7.11
C GLU A 52 2.77 -4.20 -6.10
N ASP A 53 2.46 -2.97 -6.49
CA ASP A 53 1.76 -2.01 -5.64
C ASP A 53 0.30 -2.43 -5.40
N ASP A 54 -0.39 -2.95 -6.41
CA ASP A 54 -1.74 -3.53 -6.25
C ASP A 54 -1.71 -4.67 -5.21
N ARG A 55 -0.69 -5.55 -5.28
CA ARG A 55 -0.50 -6.62 -4.29
C ARG A 55 -0.21 -6.07 -2.90
N ARG A 56 0.69 -5.08 -2.77
CA ARG A 56 1.01 -4.45 -1.48
C ARG A 56 -0.22 -3.80 -0.84
N ALA A 57 -1.03 -3.09 -1.63
CA ALA A 57 -2.25 -2.45 -1.16
C ALA A 57 -3.27 -3.46 -0.64
N GLN A 58 -3.43 -4.60 -1.33
CA GLN A 58 -4.31 -5.68 -0.91
C GLN A 58 -3.80 -6.39 0.35
N GLU A 59 -2.51 -6.71 0.42
CA GLU A 59 -1.91 -7.36 1.59
C GLU A 59 -2.01 -6.48 2.85
N ALA A 60 -1.70 -5.19 2.72
CA ALA A 60 -1.88 -4.22 3.81
C ALA A 60 -3.34 -4.13 4.26
N HIS A 61 -4.30 -4.19 3.33
CA HIS A 61 -5.73 -4.23 3.66
C HIS A 61 -6.09 -5.45 4.52
N GLU A 62 -5.60 -6.62 4.14
CA GLU A 62 -5.90 -7.87 4.83
C GLU A 62 -5.29 -7.90 6.23
N LEU A 63 -4.05 -7.42 6.37
CA LEU A 63 -3.39 -7.28 7.67
C LEU A 63 -4.13 -6.31 8.59
N LEU A 64 -4.56 -5.16 8.06
CA LEU A 64 -5.38 -4.19 8.81
C LEU A 64 -6.68 -4.82 9.30
N ARG A 65 -7.41 -5.50 8.40
CA ARG A 65 -8.65 -6.21 8.74
C ARG A 65 -8.43 -7.22 9.86
N ASP A 66 -7.34 -7.97 9.81
CA ASP A 66 -7.04 -9.00 10.80
C ASP A 66 -6.61 -8.41 12.15
N LEU A 67 -5.90 -7.27 12.15
CA LEU A 67 -5.59 -6.51 13.36
C LEU A 67 -6.85 -5.94 14.02
N THR A 68 -7.76 -5.36 13.25
CA THR A 68 -9.03 -4.83 13.77
C THR A 68 -9.89 -5.94 14.39
N LYS A 69 -10.00 -7.11 13.73
CA LYS A 69 -10.71 -8.28 14.28
C LYS A 69 -10.08 -8.81 15.58
N LYS A 70 -8.75 -8.80 15.69
CA LYS A 70 -8.05 -9.20 16.92
C LYS A 70 -8.21 -8.18 18.04
N GLY A 71 -8.31 -6.88 17.70
CA GLY A 71 -8.59 -5.79 18.64
C GLY A 71 -9.99 -5.84 19.27
N GLU A 72 -10.98 -6.39 18.56
CA GLU A 72 -12.33 -6.64 19.11
C GLU A 72 -12.38 -7.80 20.14
N GLY A 73 -11.29 -8.56 20.29
CA GLY A 73 -11.16 -9.67 21.25
C GLY A 73 -10.46 -9.34 22.58
N ILE A 74 -10.12 -8.06 22.80
CA ILE A 74 -9.59 -7.51 24.06
C ILE A 74 -10.59 -6.51 24.65
N GLY A 75 -11.86 -6.92 24.68
CA GLY A 75 -12.93 -6.35 25.49
C GLY A 75 -13.23 -7.24 26.68
#